data_AF-A0A7J2JGX6-F1
#
_entry.id   AF-A0A7J2JGX6-F1
#
_cell.length_a   1.000
_cell.length_b   1.000
_cell.length_c   1.000
_cell.angle_alpha   90.00
_cell.angle_beta   90.00
_cell.angle_gamma   90.00
#
_symmetry.space_group_name_H-M   'P 1'
#
loop_
_entity.id
_entity.type
_entity.pdbx_description
1 polymer ?
#
loop_
_entity_poly.entity_id
_entity_poly.type
_entity_poly.pdbx_seq_one_letter_code
_entity_poly.pdbx_strand_id
1 'polypeptide(L)' 'FTIHVKLLHGFNNHHKAEAIFKALGLALRQALQAEGEVLSLKGEVEWR' A
#
# COMPACT_ATOMS: atom_id res chain seq x y z
N PHE A 1 9.17 -4.85 -1.37
CA PHE A 1 7.87 -4.17 -1.47
C PHE A 1 8.08 -2.73 -1.89
N THR A 2 7.09 -2.11 -2.54
CA THR A 2 7.18 -0.71 -2.97
C THR A 2 5.96 0.04 -2.46
N ILE A 3 6.16 1.12 -1.71
CA ILE A 3 5.08 1.95 -1.16
C ILE A 3 5.23 3.37 -1.68
N HIS A 4 4.14 3.91 -2.22
CA HIS A 4 4.03 5.32 -2.55
C HIS A 4 2.87 5.91 -1.76
N VAL A 5 3.09 7.10 -1.21
CA VAL A 5 2.06 7.87 -0.52
C VAL A 5 2.07 9.27 -1.11
N LYS A 6 0.91 9.73 -1.59
CA LYS A 6 0.72 11.10 -2.04
C LYS A 6 -0.43 11.72 -1.27
N LEU A 7 -0.11 12.68 -0.42
CA LEU A 7 -1.12 13.45 0.30
C LEU A 7 -1.55 14.63 -0.59
N LEU A 8 -2.79 14.61 -1.07
CA LEU A 8 -3.30 15.61 -2.02
C LEU A 8 -3.53 16.98 -1.37
N HIS A 9 -3.94 17.00 -0.10
CA HIS A 9 -4.19 18.22 0.67
C HIS A 9 -4.15 17.94 2.18
N GLY A 10 -3.99 19.00 2.97
CA GLY A 10 -4.17 18.97 4.42
C GLY A 10 -3.51 20.14 5.12
N PHE A 11 -4.04 20.54 6.28
CA PHE A 11 -3.49 21.62 7.10
C PHE A 11 -2.93 21.09 8.42
N ASN A 12 -3.69 20.28 9.14
CA ASN A 12 -3.32 19.72 10.44
C ASN A 12 -2.42 18.47 10.31
N ASN A 13 -1.29 18.44 11.00
CA ASN A 13 -0.32 17.34 10.90
C ASN A 13 -0.83 16.02 11.48
N HIS A 14 -1.64 16.05 12.53
CA HIS A 14 -2.26 14.85 13.09
C HIS A 14 -3.21 14.20 12.07
N HIS A 15 -4.10 14.98 11.45
CA HIS A 15 -5.02 14.47 10.43
C HIS A 15 -4.28 13.96 9.17
N LYS A 16 -3.19 14.63 8.77
CA LYS A 16 -2.34 14.17 7.65
C LYS A 16 -1.76 12.79 7.93
N ALA A 17 -1.16 12.60 9.11
CA ALA A 17 -0.60 11.31 9.49
C ALA A 17 -1.70 10.23 9.56
N GLU A 18 -2.81 10.51 10.23
CA GLU A 18 -3.92 9.58 10.35
C GLU A 18 -4.47 9.16 8.98
N ALA A 19 -4.65 10.11 8.06
CA ALA A 19 -5.10 9.82 6.70
C ALA A 19 -4.13 8.90 5.93
N ILE A 20 -2.82 9.16 6.06
CA ILE A 20 -1.78 8.33 5.43
C ILE A 20 -1.85 6.89 5.97
N PHE A 21 -1.88 6.70 7.29
CA PHE A 21 -1.90 5.36 7.88
C PHE A 21 -3.20 4.60 7.60
N LYS A 22 -4.36 5.28 7.59
CA LYS A 22 -5.64 4.68 7.18
C LYS A 22 -5.60 4.23 5.72
N ALA A 23 -5.13 5.09 4.81
CA ALA A 23 -5.01 4.75 3.40
C ALA A 23 -4.03 3.58 3.17
N LEU A 24 -2.90 3.57 3.88
CA LEU A 24 -1.94 2.46 3.83
C LEU A 24 -2.57 1.15 4.28
N GLY A 25 -3.33 1.14 5.39
CA GLY A 25 -4.01 -0.05 5.88
C GLY A 25 -5.00 -0.62 4.85
N LEU A 26 -5.76 0.25 4.17
CA LEU A 26 -6.66 -0.17 3.10
C LEU A 26 -5.91 -0.73 1.87
N ALA A 27 -4.83 -0.07 1.45
CA ALA A 27 -4.01 -0.52 0.32
C ALA A 27 -3.36 -1.88 0.60
N LEU A 28 -2.82 -2.08 1.81
CA LEU A 28 -2.25 -3.37 2.22
C LEU A 28 -3.31 -4.46 2.34
N ARG A 29 -4.50 -4.14 2.86
CA ARG A 29 -5.62 -5.10 2.90
C ARG A 29 -5.97 -5.62 1.50
N GLN A 30 -5.94 -4.74 0.49
CA GLN A 30 -6.17 -5.12 -0.90
C GLN A 30 -4.99 -5.93 -1.47
N ALA A 31 -3.76 -5.45 -1.29
CA ALA A 31 -2.56 -6.10 -1.83
C ALA A 31 -2.24 -7.47 -1.22
N LEU A 32 -2.71 -7.74 0.00
CA LEU A 32 -2.51 -9.01 0.71
C LEU A 32 -3.68 -9.99 0.55
N GLN A 33 -4.65 -9.70 -0.32
CA GLN A 33 -5.68 -10.71 -0.65
C GLN A 33 -5.03 -11.91 -1.30
N ALA A 34 -5.45 -13.12 -0.90
CA ALA A 34 -4.94 -14.34 -1.46
C ALA A 34 -5.44 -14.50 -2.90
N GLU A 35 -4.52 -14.66 -3.84
CA GLU A 35 -4.79 -15.03 -5.22
C GLU A 35 -4.10 -16.38 -5.50
N GLY A 36 -4.75 -17.24 -6.29
CA GLY A 36 -4.30 -18.63 -6.52
C GLY A 36 -3.04 -18.76 -7.39
N GLU A 37 -2.51 -17.64 -7.88
CA GLU A 37 -1.38 -17.58 -8.80
C GLU A 37 -0.41 -16.45 -8.41
N VAL A 38 0.84 -16.56 -8.86
CA VAL A 38 1.86 -15.53 -8.64
C VAL A 38 1.59 -14.36 -9.59
N LEU A 39 1.34 -13.17 -9.04
CA LEU A 39 1.11 -11.93 -9.80
C LEU A 39 2.40 -11.32 -10.37
N SER A 40 3.07 -12.07 -11.25
CA SER A 40 4.30 -11.64 -11.93
C SER A 40 4.47 -12.35 -13.27
N LEU A 41 4.67 -11.58 -14.35
CA LEU A 41 4.99 -12.13 -15.66
C LEU A 41 6.35 -12.86 -15.70
N LYS A 42 7.22 -12.61 -14.72
CA LYS A 42 8.48 -13.35 -14.57
C LYS A 42 8.27 -14.71 -13.90
N GLY A 43 7.06 -15.00 -13.41
CA GLY A 43 6.73 -16.25 -12.70
C GLY A 43 7.19 -16.30 -11.25
N GLU A 44 7.97 -15.31 -10.79
CA GLU A 44 8.49 -15.24 -9.43
C GLU A 44 8.47 -13.81 -8.87
N VAL A 45 8.51 -13.72 -7.54
CA VAL A 45 8.70 -12.48 -6.78
C VAL A 45 9.75 -12.76 -5.71
N GLU A 46 10.92 -12.14 -5.82
CA GLU A 46 11.94 -12.20 -4.77
C GLU A 46 11.68 -11.11 -3.72
N TRP A 47 11.68 -11.52 -2.45
CA TRP A 47 11.69 -10.61 -1.32
C TRP A 47 13.12 -10.48 -0.82
N ARG A 48 13.83 -9.43 -1.28
CA ARG A 48 15.08 -8.98 -0.68
C ARG A 48 14.85 -7.84 0.29
#